data_AF-A0ABD3EVA7-F1
#
_entry.id   AF-A0ABD3EVA7-F1
#
_cell.length_a   1.000
_cell.length_b   1.000
_cell.length_c   1.000
_cell.angle_alpha   90.00
_cell.angle_beta   90.00
_cell.angle_gamma   90.00
#
_symmetry.space_group_name_H-M   'P 1'
#
loop_
_entity.id
_entity.type
_entity.pdbx_description
1 polymer ?
#
loop_
_entity_poly.entity_id
_entity_poly.type
_entity_poly.pdbx_seq_one_letter_code
_entity_poly.pdbx_strand_id
1 'polypeptide(L)'
;MGCAQSKTEDVVATNPPEAEAPASPVVTEERKVEEPKVEEAAPAAEEPVADAEPEAEAPAQPTKELYKITGHEIDEAGVVFYTVEAVEGNVAFKKRFSEFKTLVVALGSPKALPALPASGLGAKLRGKHNPALIEEREKQLAVVLNTIANDAELAEKEPFKKFVE
;
A
#
# COMPACT_ATOMS: atom_id res chain seq x y z
N MET A 1 52.74 29.01 -7.77
CA MET A 1 51.89 30.20 -7.57
C MET A 1 50.50 29.68 -7.20
N GLY A 2 50.04 29.67 -5.94
CA GLY A 2 49.57 30.86 -5.17
C GLY A 2 48.30 31.39 -5.85
N CYS A 3 47.08 31.36 -5.32
CA CYS A 3 46.52 31.77 -4.01
C CYS A 3 45.17 31.01 -3.81
N ALA A 4 44.76 30.51 -2.63
CA ALA A 4 44.19 31.22 -1.46
C ALA A 4 42.98 32.12 -1.83
N GLN A 5 41.88 32.27 -1.10
CA GLN A 5 41.21 31.68 0.07
C GLN A 5 39.95 32.57 0.30
N SER A 6 38.90 32.07 0.95
CA SER A 6 37.95 32.84 1.80
C SER A 6 36.78 33.64 1.20
N LYS A 7 35.55 33.33 1.65
CA LYS A 7 34.61 34.22 2.41
C LYS A 7 33.43 33.37 2.93
N THR A 8 33.48 32.80 4.14
CA THR A 8 32.97 33.27 5.45
C THR A 8 31.50 33.74 5.48
N GLU A 9 30.77 33.11 6.40
CA GLU A 9 29.47 33.42 7.02
C GLU A 9 29.17 34.93 7.22
N ASP A 10 27.87 35.27 7.27
CA ASP A 10 27.31 35.93 8.46
C ASP A 10 25.78 35.71 8.57
N VAL A 11 25.36 35.41 9.79
CA VAL A 11 23.99 35.24 10.29
C VAL A 11 23.49 36.60 10.76
N VAL A 12 22.19 36.90 10.68
CA VAL A 12 21.36 37.47 11.77
C VAL A 12 20.04 38.06 11.25
N ALA A 13 19.00 37.77 12.04
CA ALA A 13 17.61 38.18 12.05
C ALA A 13 17.27 39.64 11.71
N THR A 14 16.01 39.88 11.31
CA THR A 14 14.99 40.65 12.07
C THR A 14 13.71 40.86 11.23
N ASN A 15 12.56 40.95 11.92
CA ASN A 15 11.17 41.07 11.46
C ASN A 15 10.85 42.49 10.83
N PRO A 16 9.59 42.87 10.50
CA PRO A 16 9.11 43.55 9.28
C PRO A 16 8.91 45.08 9.48
N PRO A 17 8.32 45.80 8.51
CA PRO A 17 7.34 46.82 8.93
C PRO A 17 6.07 46.96 8.06
N GLU A 18 5.02 47.38 8.77
CA GLU A 18 3.66 47.81 8.41
C GLU A 18 3.54 49.04 7.48
N ALA A 19 2.27 49.33 7.11
CA ALA A 19 1.62 50.55 6.57
C ALA A 19 1.28 50.48 5.06
N GLU A 20 0.08 50.77 4.54
CA GLU A 20 -1.19 51.34 5.03
C GLU A 20 -2.28 51.05 3.95
N ALA A 21 -3.54 50.80 4.36
CA ALA A 21 -4.76 50.87 3.51
C ALA A 21 -5.27 52.34 3.43
N PRO A 22 -6.41 52.76 2.80
CA PRO A 22 -7.53 52.02 2.18
C PRO A 22 -8.14 52.66 0.89
N ALA A 23 -9.03 51.95 0.17
CA ALA A 23 -10.22 52.52 -0.51
C ALA A 23 -11.10 51.44 -1.16
N SER A 24 -12.33 51.28 -0.64
CA SER A 24 -13.48 50.61 -1.29
C SER A 24 -14.18 51.55 -2.31
N PRO A 25 -15.08 51.07 -3.21
CA PRO A 25 -16.48 50.75 -2.84
C PRO A 25 -17.05 49.46 -3.51
N VAL A 26 -17.86 48.61 -2.84
CA VAL A 26 -19.37 48.57 -2.74
C VAL A 26 -20.08 48.89 -4.07
N VAL A 27 -21.08 48.19 -4.62
CA VAL A 27 -22.29 47.42 -4.20
C VAL A 27 -22.68 46.60 -5.47
N THR A 28 -23.32 45.42 -5.48
CA THR A 28 -24.79 45.25 -5.38
C THR A 28 -25.16 43.76 -5.39
N GLU A 29 -26.07 43.46 -4.47
CA GLU A 29 -26.76 42.22 -4.12
C GLU A 29 -27.88 41.86 -5.14
N GLU A 30 -28.60 40.77 -4.82
CA GLU A 30 -29.84 40.25 -5.44
C GLU A 30 -29.67 39.26 -6.61
N ARG A 31 -30.35 38.11 -6.70
CA ARG A 31 -31.38 37.43 -5.91
C ARG A 31 -31.77 36.16 -6.70
N LYS A 32 -32.37 35.21 -5.99
CA LYS A 32 -33.50 34.34 -6.44
C LYS A 32 -33.20 32.83 -6.63
N VAL A 33 -33.87 32.09 -5.74
CA VAL A 33 -34.24 30.67 -5.78
C VAL A 33 -35.07 30.33 -7.02
N GLU A 34 -34.80 29.20 -7.70
CA GLU A 34 -35.80 28.35 -8.39
C GLU A 34 -35.16 27.04 -8.91
N GLU A 35 -35.42 25.92 -8.24
CA GLU A 35 -35.66 24.59 -8.87
C GLU A 35 -37.17 24.52 -9.22
N PRO A 36 -37.72 23.56 -10.01
CA PRO A 36 -37.13 22.51 -10.85
C PRO A 36 -37.71 22.52 -12.31
N LYS A 37 -37.15 21.72 -13.24
CA LYS A 37 -37.91 21.26 -14.42
C LYS A 37 -37.52 19.84 -14.84
N VAL A 38 -38.51 18.97 -14.76
CA VAL A 38 -38.57 17.60 -15.28
C VAL A 38 -39.11 17.64 -16.71
N GLU A 39 -38.46 16.92 -17.64
CA GLU A 39 -39.03 16.25 -18.84
C GLU A 39 -37.85 15.54 -19.56
N GLU A 40 -37.63 14.26 -19.35
CA GLU A 40 -38.19 13.10 -20.09
C GLU A 40 -37.75 13.01 -21.56
N ALA A 41 -36.84 12.06 -21.86
CA ALA A 41 -36.83 11.28 -23.10
C ALA A 41 -35.83 10.12 -22.98
N ALA A 42 -36.34 8.90 -22.82
CA ALA A 42 -35.63 7.67 -23.19
C ALA A 42 -35.39 7.65 -24.72
N PRO A 43 -34.39 6.91 -25.24
CA PRO A 43 -34.70 5.52 -25.59
C PRO A 43 -33.56 4.52 -25.35
N ALA A 44 -33.99 3.26 -25.37
CA ALA A 44 -33.23 2.04 -25.21
C ALA A 44 -32.00 1.89 -26.11
N ALA A 45 -30.96 1.27 -25.55
CA ALA A 45 -30.05 0.41 -26.29
C ALA A 45 -29.75 -0.82 -25.42
N GLU A 46 -30.12 -1.97 -25.98
CA GLU A 46 -29.89 -3.33 -25.50
C GLU A 46 -28.42 -3.74 -25.59
N GLU A 47 -27.98 -4.49 -24.56
CA GLU A 47 -26.89 -5.49 -24.52
C GLU A 47 -25.40 -5.03 -24.56
N PRO A 48 -24.42 -5.82 -24.06
CA PRO A 48 -24.47 -7.12 -23.37
C PRO A 48 -23.67 -7.20 -22.05
N VAL A 49 -23.92 -8.29 -21.32
CA VAL A 49 -23.13 -8.94 -20.24
C VAL A 49 -21.73 -8.38 -19.93
N ALA A 50 -21.55 -7.90 -18.71
CA ALA A 50 -20.27 -7.98 -18.01
C ALA A 50 -20.52 -8.71 -16.70
N ASP A 51 -20.15 -9.98 -16.74
CA ASP A 51 -19.95 -10.91 -15.64
C ASP A 51 -19.40 -10.17 -14.42
N ALA A 52 -20.29 -9.85 -13.47
CA ALA A 52 -19.87 -9.53 -12.12
C ALA A 52 -19.48 -10.87 -11.50
N GLU A 53 -18.23 -11.29 -11.73
CA GLU A 53 -17.55 -12.23 -10.85
C GLU A 53 -17.75 -11.66 -9.43
N PRO A 54 -18.48 -12.35 -8.54
CA PRO A 54 -18.35 -12.02 -7.14
C PRO A 54 -16.90 -12.34 -6.81
N GLU A 55 -16.11 -11.32 -6.46
CA GLU A 55 -14.94 -11.52 -5.61
C GLU A 55 -15.44 -12.24 -4.36
N ALA A 56 -15.44 -13.56 -4.43
CA ALA A 56 -15.67 -14.42 -3.30
C ALA A 56 -14.51 -14.13 -2.35
N GLU A 57 -14.76 -13.26 -1.38
CA GLU A 57 -14.08 -13.28 -0.09
C GLU A 57 -14.24 -14.71 0.43
N ALA A 58 -13.29 -15.58 0.05
CA ALA A 58 -13.20 -16.90 0.61
C ALA A 58 -13.09 -16.69 2.12
N PRO A 59 -13.94 -17.35 2.93
CA PRO A 59 -13.90 -17.18 4.37
C PRO A 59 -12.51 -17.59 4.82
N ALA A 60 -11.73 -16.61 5.30
CA ALA A 60 -10.51 -16.86 6.02
C ALA A 60 -10.89 -17.69 7.24
N GLN A 61 -10.79 -19.02 7.11
CA GLN A 61 -10.88 -19.91 8.25
C GLN A 61 -9.87 -19.44 9.29
N PRO A 62 -10.16 -19.57 10.60
CA PRO A 62 -9.23 -19.16 11.64
C PRO A 62 -7.99 -20.08 11.58
N THR A 63 -7.05 -19.76 10.71
CA THR A 63 -5.72 -20.34 10.65
C THR A 63 -5.00 -19.92 11.92
N LYS A 64 -4.40 -20.88 12.63
CA LYS A 64 -3.61 -20.56 13.82
C LYS A 64 -2.49 -19.61 13.43
N GLU A 65 -2.32 -18.51 14.16
CA GLU A 65 -1.23 -17.58 13.90
C GLU A 65 0.08 -18.21 14.37
N LEU A 66 0.85 -18.74 13.41
CA LEU A 66 2.17 -19.33 13.60
C LEU A 66 3.28 -18.31 13.32
N TYR A 67 2.99 -17.31 12.47
CA TYR A 67 3.93 -16.24 12.10
C TYR A 67 3.23 -14.89 12.12
N LYS A 68 3.95 -13.86 12.56
CA LYS A 68 3.51 -12.46 12.54
C LYS A 68 4.51 -11.61 11.77
N ILE A 69 4.02 -10.62 11.03
CA ILE A 69 4.88 -9.61 10.41
C ILE A 69 4.90 -8.40 11.34
N THR A 70 6.06 -8.12 11.95
CA THR A 70 6.19 -7.08 13.01
C THR A 70 6.58 -5.71 12.47
N GLY A 71 6.99 -5.64 11.21
CA GLY A 71 7.20 -4.37 10.51
C GLY A 71 7.95 -4.56 9.20
N HIS A 72 8.47 -3.45 8.70
CA HIS A 72 9.24 -3.41 7.47
C HIS A 72 10.44 -2.49 7.57
N GLU A 73 11.41 -2.70 6.70
CA GLU A 73 12.58 -1.85 6.50
C GLU A 73 12.78 -1.60 5.01
N ILE A 74 13.27 -0.42 4.67
CA ILE A 74 13.60 -0.03 3.30
C ILE A 74 15.13 0.13 3.24
N ASP A 75 15.78 -0.64 2.38
CA ASP A 75 17.23 -0.54 2.19
C ASP A 75 17.63 0.70 1.36
N GLU A 76 18.93 0.92 1.22
CA GLU A 76 19.49 2.03 0.42
C GLU A 76 19.12 1.93 -1.08
N ALA A 77 18.83 0.73 -1.58
CA ALA A 77 18.34 0.50 -2.94
C ALA A 77 16.81 0.74 -3.07
N GLY A 78 16.13 1.03 -1.96
CA GLY A 78 14.69 1.23 -1.90
C GLY A 78 13.88 -0.05 -2.08
N VAL A 79 14.41 -1.20 -1.64
CA VAL A 79 13.72 -2.49 -1.55
C VAL A 79 13.08 -2.62 -0.17
N VAL A 80 11.80 -3.01 -0.14
CA VAL A 80 11.05 -3.22 1.10
C VAL A 80 11.25 -4.66 1.58
N PHE A 81 11.80 -4.80 2.78
CA PHE A 81 11.92 -6.05 3.53
C PHE A 81 10.88 -6.06 4.64
N TYR A 82 10.22 -7.19 4.83
CA TYR A 82 9.24 -7.43 5.87
C TYR A 82 9.89 -8.31 6.94
N THR A 83 9.80 -7.89 8.20
CA THR A 83 10.29 -8.63 9.35
C THR A 83 9.22 -9.60 9.80
N VAL A 84 9.51 -10.89 9.72
CA VAL A 84 8.64 -11.99 10.11
C VAL A 84 9.18 -12.61 11.39
N GLU A 85 8.31 -12.83 12.36
CA GLU A 85 8.61 -13.49 13.62
C GLU A 85 7.70 -14.71 13.78
N ALA A 86 8.27 -15.85 14.15
CA ALA A 86 7.49 -17.01 14.58
C ALA A 86 6.83 -16.72 15.93
N VAL A 87 5.57 -17.12 16.07
CA VAL A 87 4.81 -17.01 17.34
C VAL A 87 5.25 -18.13 18.29
N GLU A 88 5.41 -19.34 17.75
CA GLU A 88 5.93 -20.50 18.47
C GLU A 88 7.43 -20.67 18.17
N GLY A 89 8.25 -19.77 18.73
CA GLY A 89 9.71 -19.84 18.59
C GLY A 89 10.38 -18.49 18.73
N ASN A 90 11.71 -18.48 18.71
CA ASN A 90 12.53 -17.27 18.72
C ASN A 90 13.18 -17.04 17.34
N VAL A 91 12.49 -17.47 16.28
CA VAL A 91 12.96 -17.32 14.90
C VAL A 91 12.38 -16.02 14.33
N ALA A 92 13.26 -15.13 13.92
CA ALA A 92 12.90 -13.89 13.24
C ALA A 92 13.74 -13.78 11.96
N PHE A 93 13.10 -13.51 10.84
CA PHE A 93 13.75 -13.41 9.54
C PHE A 93 13.14 -12.30 8.69
N LYS A 94 13.92 -11.78 7.73
CA LYS A 94 13.50 -10.70 6.84
C LYS A 94 13.37 -11.21 5.43
N LYS A 95 12.24 -10.93 4.77
CA LYS A 95 12.01 -11.29 3.37
C LYS A 95 11.45 -10.13 2.59
N ARG A 96 11.81 -10.01 1.32
CA ARG A 96 11.19 -9.05 0.41
C ARG A 96 9.90 -9.61 -0.18
N PHE A 97 8.98 -8.73 -0.59
CA PHE A 97 7.71 -9.15 -1.21
C PHE A 97 7.89 -10.12 -2.40
N SER A 98 8.94 -9.95 -3.21
CA SER A 98 9.20 -10.85 -4.33
C SER A 98 9.58 -12.27 -3.91
N GLU A 99 10.12 -12.49 -2.71
CA GLU A 99 10.38 -13.85 -2.20
C GLU A 99 9.08 -14.57 -1.85
N PHE A 100 8.09 -13.88 -1.29
CA PHE A 100 6.77 -14.45 -1.06
C PHE A 100 6.09 -14.87 -2.37
N LYS A 101 6.24 -14.05 -3.43
CA LYS A 101 5.78 -14.45 -4.78
C LYS A 101 6.46 -15.73 -5.25
N THR A 102 7.80 -15.79 -5.13
CA THR A 102 8.57 -16.97 -5.52
C THR A 102 8.14 -18.19 -4.71
N LEU A 103 7.87 -18.05 -3.41
CA LEU A 103 7.36 -19.12 -2.56
C LEU A 103 6.02 -19.65 -3.07
N VAL A 104 5.02 -18.78 -3.26
CA VAL A 104 3.70 -19.19 -3.75
C VAL A 104 3.78 -19.89 -5.11
N VAL A 105 4.61 -19.37 -6.01
CA VAL A 105 4.86 -19.99 -7.32
C VAL A 105 5.55 -21.35 -7.17
N ALA A 106 6.58 -21.47 -6.32
CA ALA A 106 7.31 -22.71 -6.08
C ALA A 106 6.43 -23.79 -5.40
N LEU A 107 5.42 -23.38 -4.63
CA LEU A 107 4.42 -24.28 -4.05
C LEU A 107 3.36 -24.74 -5.07
N GLY A 108 3.37 -24.19 -6.29
CA GLY A 108 2.47 -24.54 -7.38
C GLY A 108 1.27 -23.60 -7.55
N SER A 109 1.29 -22.42 -6.91
CA SER A 109 0.15 -21.48 -6.85
C SER A 109 -1.16 -22.18 -6.46
N PRO A 110 -1.23 -22.76 -5.25
CA PRO A 110 -2.42 -23.48 -4.81
C PRO A 110 -3.62 -22.54 -4.79
N LYS A 111 -4.76 -22.97 -5.34
CA LYS A 111 -6.01 -22.19 -5.32
C LYS A 111 -6.54 -21.93 -3.90
N ALA A 112 -6.09 -22.71 -2.92
CA ALA A 112 -6.43 -22.55 -1.52
C ALA A 112 -5.65 -21.41 -0.83
N LEU A 113 -4.59 -20.88 -1.46
CA LEU A 113 -3.88 -19.75 -0.90
C LEU A 113 -4.60 -18.44 -1.21
N PRO A 114 -4.65 -17.52 -0.23
CA PRO A 114 -5.21 -16.19 -0.45
C PRO A 114 -4.40 -15.44 -1.50
N ALA A 115 -5.06 -14.49 -2.16
CA ALA A 115 -4.42 -13.68 -3.18
C ALA A 115 -3.23 -12.91 -2.60
N LEU A 116 -2.14 -12.85 -3.37
CA LEU A 116 -1.00 -12.03 -3.01
C LEU A 116 -1.32 -10.55 -3.19
N PRO A 117 -0.72 -9.67 -2.37
CA PRO A 117 -0.95 -8.24 -2.48
C PRO A 117 -0.71 -7.65 -3.86
N ALA A 118 -1.50 -6.63 -4.18
CA ALA A 118 -1.46 -5.96 -5.46
C ALA A 118 -0.04 -5.48 -5.79
N SER A 119 0.44 -5.94 -6.94
CA SER A 119 1.72 -5.54 -7.55
C SER A 119 1.54 -4.90 -8.93
N GLY A 120 0.28 -4.64 -9.30
CA GLY A 120 -0.10 -4.12 -10.60
C GLY A 120 0.10 -2.61 -10.74
N LEU A 121 -0.43 -2.06 -11.84
CA LEU A 121 -0.29 -0.66 -12.23
C LEU A 121 -0.71 0.32 -11.11
N GLY A 122 -1.80 0.03 -10.40
CA GLY A 122 -2.29 0.86 -9.29
C GLY A 122 -1.31 0.97 -8.11
N ALA A 123 -0.62 -0.12 -7.77
CA ALA A 123 0.42 -0.10 -6.75
C ALA A 123 1.66 0.67 -7.21
N LYS A 124 1.95 0.64 -8.53
CA LYS A 124 3.07 1.39 -9.13
C LYS A 124 2.81 2.90 -9.16
N LEU A 125 1.56 3.31 -9.43
CA LEU A 125 1.12 4.71 -9.40
C LEU A 125 1.17 5.31 -7.99
N ARG A 126 0.76 4.54 -6.97
CA ARG A 126 0.81 4.96 -5.56
C ARG A 126 2.22 5.00 -4.98
N GLY A 127 3.19 4.37 -5.64
CA GLY A 127 4.59 4.30 -5.23
C GLY A 127 4.90 3.09 -4.34
N LYS A 128 6.06 2.46 -4.57
CA LYS A 128 6.51 1.26 -3.84
C LYS A 128 6.71 1.46 -2.33
N HIS A 129 6.87 2.70 -1.89
CA HIS A 129 7.14 3.10 -0.51
C HIS A 129 5.93 3.74 0.16
N ASN A 130 4.75 3.65 -0.46
CA ASN A 130 3.54 4.18 0.13
C ASN A 130 3.21 3.40 1.42
N PRO A 131 3.13 4.07 2.58
CA PRO A 131 2.93 3.39 3.86
C PRO A 131 1.63 2.57 3.86
N ALA A 132 0.54 3.09 3.27
CA ALA A 132 -0.73 2.37 3.20
C ALA A 132 -0.60 1.06 2.40
N LEU A 133 0.18 1.05 1.32
CA LEU A 133 0.43 -0.18 0.55
C LEU A 133 1.34 -1.16 1.28
N ILE A 134 2.29 -0.65 2.05
CA ILE A 134 3.19 -1.51 2.83
C ILE A 134 2.41 -2.18 3.96
N GLU A 135 1.57 -1.44 4.68
CA GLU A 135 0.71 -2.00 5.74
C GLU A 135 -0.30 -3.02 5.21
N GLU A 136 -0.92 -2.75 4.05
CA GLU A 136 -1.81 -3.72 3.39
C GLU A 136 -1.06 -5.00 3.04
N ARG A 137 0.16 -4.86 2.52
CA ARG A 137 1.06 -5.98 2.22
C ARG A 137 1.42 -6.76 3.47
N GLU A 138 1.80 -6.10 4.55
CA GLU A 138 2.13 -6.78 5.82
C GLU A 138 0.99 -7.68 6.28
N LYS A 139 -0.24 -7.15 6.29
CA LYS A 139 -1.42 -7.92 6.70
C LYS A 139 -1.66 -9.12 5.80
N GLN A 140 -1.69 -8.91 4.48
CA GLN A 140 -1.97 -9.99 3.53
C GLN A 140 -0.83 -11.02 3.48
N LEU A 141 0.42 -10.60 3.56
CA LEU A 141 1.57 -11.51 3.61
C LEU A 141 1.55 -12.37 4.87
N ALA A 142 1.15 -11.80 6.01
CA ALA A 142 0.94 -12.57 7.23
C ALA A 142 -0.15 -13.64 7.03
N VAL A 143 -1.28 -13.28 6.42
CA VAL A 143 -2.37 -14.21 6.14
C VAL A 143 -1.91 -15.33 5.19
N VAL A 144 -1.22 -14.99 4.09
CA VAL A 144 -0.67 -15.98 3.14
C VAL A 144 0.30 -16.93 3.84
N LEU A 145 1.23 -16.38 4.63
CA LEU A 145 2.24 -17.17 5.32
C LEU A 145 1.61 -18.13 6.33
N ASN A 146 0.65 -17.66 7.13
CA ASN A 146 -0.08 -18.51 8.06
C ASN A 146 -0.92 -19.55 7.34
N THR A 147 -1.54 -19.23 6.20
CA THR A 147 -2.29 -20.21 5.41
C THR A 147 -1.38 -21.35 4.95
N ILE A 148 -0.19 -21.03 4.43
CA ILE A 148 0.80 -22.03 4.02
C ILE A 148 1.28 -22.85 5.23
N ALA A 149 1.56 -22.18 6.36
CA ALA A 149 2.06 -22.84 7.56
C ALA A 149 1.05 -23.79 8.22
N ASN A 150 -0.25 -23.49 8.12
CA ASN A 150 -1.32 -24.33 8.65
C ASN A 150 -1.70 -25.49 7.72
N ASP A 151 -1.34 -25.41 6.44
CA ASP A 151 -1.53 -26.48 5.48
C ASP A 151 -0.36 -27.47 5.59
N ALA A 152 -0.61 -28.68 6.11
CA ALA A 152 0.43 -29.69 6.30
C ALA A 152 1.14 -30.05 4.98
N GLU A 153 0.41 -30.11 3.85
CA GLU A 153 1.01 -30.47 2.56
C GLU A 153 1.91 -29.35 2.03
N LEU A 154 1.61 -28.08 2.33
CA LEU A 154 2.43 -26.95 1.91
C LEU A 154 3.59 -26.67 2.86
N ALA A 155 3.36 -26.80 4.17
CA ALA A 155 4.37 -26.58 5.20
C ALA A 155 5.50 -27.62 5.15
N GLU A 156 5.20 -28.85 4.73
CA GLU A 156 6.21 -29.91 4.61
C GLU A 156 7.09 -29.79 3.36
N LYS A 157 6.69 -29.01 2.35
CA LYS A 157 7.44 -28.83 1.11
C LYS A 157 8.74 -28.06 1.35
N GLU A 158 9.80 -28.45 0.64
CA GLU A 158 11.11 -27.79 0.73
C GLU A 158 11.09 -26.27 0.50
N PRO A 159 10.33 -25.71 -0.45
CA PRO A 159 10.34 -24.27 -0.69
C PRO A 159 9.89 -23.47 0.55
N PHE A 160 8.93 -23.98 1.31
CA PHE A 160 8.47 -23.33 2.53
C PHE A 160 9.51 -23.43 3.65
N LYS A 161 10.08 -24.62 3.87
CA LYS A 161 11.14 -24.84 4.86
C LYS A 161 12.35 -23.93 4.62
N LYS A 162 12.81 -23.80 3.36
CA LYS A 162 13.89 -22.88 2.96
C LYS A 162 13.50 -21.41 3.08
N PHE A 163 12.21 -21.10 3.01
CA PHE A 163 11.73 -19.73 3.15
C PHE A 163 11.74 -19.27 4.61
N VAL A 164 11.41 -20.13 5.57
CA VAL A 164 11.37 -19.79 7.00
C VAL A 164 12.68 -20.01 7.75
N GLU A 165 13.73 -20.44 7.03
CA GLU A 165 15.10 -20.57 7.52
C GLU A 165 15.85 -19.22 7.56
#